data_AF-A0A3G2R4D9-F1
#
_entry.id   AF-A0A3G2R4D9-F1
#
_cell.length_a   1.000
_cell.length_b   1.000
_cell.length_c   1.000
_cell.angle_alpha   90.00
_cell.angle_beta   90.00
_cell.angle_gamma   90.00
#
_symmetry.space_group_name_H-M   'P 1'
#
loop_
_entity.id
_entity.type
_entity.pdbx_description
1 polymer ?
#
loop_
_entity_poly.entity_id
_entity_poly.type
_entity_poly.pdbx_seq_one_letter_code
_entity_poly.pdbx_strand_id
1 'polypeptide(L)'
;MQILPLIVGLKNDINESAKQNLLRYATGDKLDVIGEFYNTARLQAQKARVTLRFTLSAIQPTNITIPAGTRATPDGQLYFATIQELTIPAGQTQGDVIAEATEGGEKYNGFAPGQIKTIVDPVPYVASVANIDTSSGGSDTEDDDHYRDRIRQAPESYSTAGPEGAYIYWAKTADANIIDVSVSSPSAGTVKVVPLLKDGEIPSQAILDKVTAIVSSKDKRPLTDNVQVAAPTTVSYDITLTYYIALERQTEETIIRNAIEGTGGAIDQYKLWQAGKLGRAINPDYLRQLMLNAGAFRIDITSPVYTEINLDQVAKAGTVTIAYGGLI
;
A
#
# COMPACT_ATOMS: atom_id res chain seq x y z
N MET A 1 -7.02 -5.71 -62.78
CA MET A 1 -5.90 -5.84 -61.81
C MET A 1 -6.09 -4.88 -60.63
N GLN A 2 -6.98 -5.19 -59.68
CA GLN A 2 -7.12 -4.40 -58.42
C GLN A 2 -7.50 -5.25 -57.18
N ILE A 3 -7.70 -6.56 -57.33
CA ILE A 3 -8.14 -7.42 -56.22
C ILE A 3 -7.04 -7.62 -55.17
N LEU A 4 -5.77 -7.73 -55.57
CA LEU A 4 -4.68 -7.99 -54.63
C LEU A 4 -4.47 -6.84 -53.61
N PRO A 5 -4.38 -5.55 -54.03
CA PRO A 5 -4.33 -4.44 -53.07
C PRO A 5 -5.53 -4.39 -52.12
N LEU A 6 -6.74 -4.70 -52.62
CA LEU A 6 -7.96 -4.75 -51.80
C LEU A 6 -7.89 -5.87 -50.75
N ILE A 7 -7.48 -7.08 -51.12
CA ILE A 7 -7.32 -8.21 -50.18
C ILE A 7 -6.25 -7.90 -49.13
N VAL A 8 -5.13 -7.27 -49.53
CA VAL A 8 -4.07 -6.86 -48.60
C VAL A 8 -4.61 -5.80 -47.62
N GLY A 9 -5.32 -4.78 -48.12
CA GLY A 9 -5.97 -3.77 -47.28
C GLY A 9 -6.92 -4.40 -46.25
N LEU A 10 -7.83 -5.27 -46.70
CA LEU A 10 -8.77 -5.97 -45.81
C LEU A 10 -8.05 -6.82 -44.76
N LYS A 11 -6.98 -7.55 -45.13
CA LYS A 11 -6.20 -8.32 -44.16
C LYS A 11 -5.49 -7.43 -43.14
N ASN A 12 -5.00 -6.28 -43.56
CA ASN A 12 -4.37 -5.32 -42.65
C ASN A 12 -5.40 -4.74 -41.67
N ASP A 13 -6.58 -4.37 -42.14
CA ASP A 13 -7.67 -3.83 -41.28
C ASP A 13 -8.14 -4.87 -40.26
N ILE A 14 -8.28 -6.13 -40.67
CA ILE A 14 -8.62 -7.25 -39.78
C ILE A 14 -7.52 -7.45 -38.72
N ASN A 15 -6.25 -7.46 -39.15
CA ASN A 15 -5.13 -7.63 -38.23
C ASN A 15 -5.02 -6.47 -37.24
N GLU A 16 -5.22 -5.24 -37.70
CA GLU A 16 -5.19 -4.07 -36.83
C GLU A 16 -6.36 -4.08 -35.85
N SER A 17 -7.57 -4.39 -36.31
CA SER A 17 -8.73 -4.56 -35.42
C SER A 17 -8.50 -5.63 -34.36
N ALA A 18 -7.86 -6.75 -34.72
CA ALA A 18 -7.52 -7.80 -33.76
C ALA A 18 -6.47 -7.33 -32.73
N LYS A 19 -5.46 -6.56 -33.15
CA LYS A 19 -4.45 -5.99 -32.26
C LYS A 19 -5.04 -5.01 -31.26
N GLN A 20 -6.01 -4.19 -31.67
CA GLN A 20 -6.65 -3.20 -30.81
C GLN A 20 -7.41 -3.82 -29.62
N ASN A 21 -7.71 -5.13 -29.65
CA ASN A 21 -8.29 -5.85 -28.51
C ASN A 21 -7.25 -6.30 -27.47
N LEU A 22 -5.96 -6.14 -27.74
CA LEU A 22 -4.88 -6.57 -26.87
C LEU A 22 -4.22 -5.34 -26.25
N LEU A 23 -4.16 -5.29 -24.91
CA LEU A 23 -3.56 -4.17 -24.16
C LEU A 23 -2.19 -3.75 -24.72
N ARG A 24 -1.38 -4.72 -25.16
CA ARG A 24 -0.05 -4.48 -25.73
C ARG A 24 -0.03 -3.58 -26.97
N TYR A 25 -1.07 -3.62 -27.79
CA TYR A 25 -1.10 -2.97 -29.11
C TYR A 25 -2.18 -1.91 -29.25
N ALA A 26 -3.18 -1.90 -28.35
CA ALA A 26 -4.26 -0.93 -28.39
C ALA A 26 -3.76 0.52 -28.23
N THR A 27 -4.43 1.44 -28.90
CA THR A 27 -4.14 2.88 -28.89
C THR A 27 -5.41 3.72 -28.84
N GLY A 28 -5.28 4.98 -28.41
CA GLY A 28 -6.39 5.95 -28.29
C GLY A 28 -7.61 5.39 -27.55
N ASP A 29 -8.82 5.67 -28.05
CA ASP A 29 -10.08 5.29 -27.42
C ASP A 29 -10.18 3.78 -27.09
N LYS A 30 -9.52 2.91 -27.87
CA LYS A 30 -9.60 1.46 -27.65
C LYS A 30 -8.77 1.08 -26.42
N LEU A 31 -7.62 1.72 -26.24
CA LEU A 31 -6.83 1.59 -25.02
C LEU A 31 -7.56 2.18 -23.81
N ASP A 32 -8.31 3.27 -24.00
CA ASP A 32 -9.14 3.89 -22.96
C ASP A 32 -10.20 2.92 -22.44
N VAL A 33 -10.95 2.29 -23.35
CA VAL A 33 -11.94 1.25 -23.00
C VAL A 33 -11.29 0.05 -22.30
N ILE A 34 -10.07 -0.36 -22.70
CA ILE A 34 -9.35 -1.42 -21.96
C ILE A 34 -9.00 -0.96 -20.54
N GLY A 35 -8.56 0.29 -20.35
CA GLY A 35 -8.26 0.84 -19.02
C GLY A 35 -9.48 0.98 -18.12
N GLU A 36 -10.67 1.21 -18.68
CA GLU A 36 -11.94 1.23 -17.94
C GLU A 36 -12.22 -0.11 -17.25
N PHE A 37 -11.91 -1.25 -17.88
CA PHE A 37 -12.05 -2.58 -17.25
C PHE A 37 -11.22 -2.71 -15.95
N TYR A 38 -10.14 -1.94 -15.85
CA TYR A 38 -9.26 -1.91 -14.68
C TYR A 38 -9.42 -0.60 -13.87
N ASN A 39 -10.55 0.09 -14.00
CA ASN A 39 -10.85 1.34 -13.27
C ASN A 39 -9.70 2.36 -13.31
N THR A 40 -8.99 2.39 -14.43
CA THR A 40 -7.77 3.17 -14.62
C THR A 40 -8.07 4.15 -15.75
N ALA A 41 -8.71 5.27 -15.44
CA ALA A 41 -9.03 6.30 -16.45
C ALA A 41 -7.78 7.10 -16.82
N ARG A 42 -7.59 7.41 -18.11
CA ARG A 42 -6.45 8.19 -18.62
C ARG A 42 -6.36 9.55 -17.93
N LEU A 43 -5.16 9.92 -17.49
CA LEU A 43 -4.96 11.23 -16.88
C LEU A 43 -5.13 12.32 -17.94
N GLN A 44 -6.07 13.23 -17.69
CA GLN A 44 -6.34 14.36 -18.56
C GLN A 44 -5.29 15.46 -18.37
N ALA A 45 -5.15 16.33 -19.38
CA ALA A 45 -4.27 17.48 -19.32
C ALA A 45 -4.51 18.31 -18.04
N GLN A 46 -3.44 18.61 -17.31
CA GLN A 46 -3.47 19.41 -16.09
C GLN A 46 -3.17 20.87 -16.41
N LYS A 47 -3.76 21.77 -15.62
CA LYS A 47 -3.62 23.22 -15.80
C LYS A 47 -2.44 23.74 -14.99
N ALA A 48 -1.62 24.57 -15.62
CA ALA A 48 -0.54 25.25 -14.89
C ALA A 48 -1.11 26.30 -13.94
N ARG A 49 -0.42 26.51 -12.83
CA ARG A 49 -0.73 27.51 -11.82
C ARG A 49 0.40 28.51 -11.67
N VAL A 50 0.01 29.72 -11.28
CA VAL A 50 0.91 30.85 -11.08
C VAL A 50 0.27 31.86 -10.13
N THR A 51 1.07 32.61 -9.40
CA THR A 51 0.59 33.71 -8.56
C THR A 51 0.65 35.01 -9.34
N LEU A 52 -0.50 35.67 -9.51
CA LEU A 52 -0.62 36.98 -10.14
C LEU A 52 -0.72 38.07 -9.08
N ARG A 53 0.08 39.11 -9.26
CA ARG A 53 -0.01 40.37 -8.53
C ARG A 53 -0.76 41.38 -9.36
N PHE A 54 -1.86 41.89 -8.83
CA PHE A 54 -2.60 43.01 -9.40
C PHE A 54 -2.20 44.30 -8.70
N THR A 55 -2.02 45.37 -9.46
CA THR A 55 -1.65 46.70 -8.95
C THR A 55 -2.72 47.72 -9.34
N LEU A 56 -3.20 48.49 -8.37
CA LEU A 56 -4.15 49.58 -8.57
C LEU A 56 -3.46 50.84 -9.11
N SER A 57 -4.17 51.65 -9.88
CA SER A 57 -3.67 52.92 -10.44
C SER A 57 -3.39 53.99 -9.37
N ALA A 58 -4.08 53.91 -8.23
CA ALA A 58 -3.91 54.76 -7.07
C ALA A 58 -4.49 54.08 -5.82
N ILE A 59 -4.11 54.55 -4.63
CA ILE A 59 -4.71 54.14 -3.36
C ILE A 59 -6.22 54.43 -3.39
N GLN A 60 -7.03 53.45 -2.99
CA GLN A 60 -8.49 53.59 -2.92
C GLN A 60 -8.96 53.68 -1.46
N PRO A 61 -10.00 54.50 -1.17
CA PRO A 61 -10.56 54.64 0.18
C PRO A 61 -11.48 53.48 0.59
N THR A 62 -11.81 52.60 -0.36
CA THR A 62 -12.64 51.40 -0.17
C THR A 62 -11.90 50.17 -0.65
N ASN A 63 -12.33 48.98 -0.20
CA ASN A 63 -11.77 47.72 -0.70
C ASN A 63 -12.07 47.58 -2.20
N ILE A 64 -11.06 47.21 -2.98
CA ILE A 64 -11.22 46.86 -4.39
C ILE A 64 -11.23 45.35 -4.51
N THR A 65 -12.17 44.84 -5.28
CA THR A 65 -12.38 43.41 -5.44
C THR A 65 -12.13 43.02 -6.88
N ILE A 66 -11.28 42.02 -7.07
CA ILE A 66 -10.98 41.40 -8.35
C ILE A 66 -11.72 40.05 -8.35
N PRO A 67 -12.76 39.89 -9.17
CA PRO A 67 -13.55 38.67 -9.18
C PRO A 67 -12.71 37.44 -9.52
N ALA A 68 -13.13 36.28 -9.01
CA ALA A 68 -12.66 35.00 -9.53
C ALA A 68 -12.95 34.90 -11.03
N GLY A 69 -12.04 34.31 -11.78
CA GLY A 69 -12.14 34.19 -13.23
C GLY A 69 -11.57 35.37 -14.01
N THR A 70 -11.03 36.40 -13.35
CA THR A 70 -10.38 37.53 -14.04
C THR A 70 -9.14 37.02 -14.79
N ARG A 71 -9.06 37.28 -16.11
CA ARG A 71 -7.99 36.72 -16.94
C ARG A 71 -6.82 37.67 -17.18
N ALA A 72 -5.62 37.07 -17.23
CA ALA A 72 -4.38 37.68 -17.68
C ALA A 72 -3.69 36.80 -18.73
N THR A 73 -2.86 37.39 -19.58
CA THR A 73 -2.17 36.69 -20.68
C THR A 73 -0.71 37.17 -20.86
N PRO A 74 0.23 36.28 -21.23
CA PRO A 74 1.57 36.66 -21.64
C PRO A 74 1.65 37.11 -23.11
N ASP A 75 0.79 36.57 -23.99
CA ASP A 75 0.96 36.64 -25.46
C ASP A 75 -0.33 36.88 -26.25
N GLY A 76 -1.49 36.93 -25.59
CA GLY A 76 -2.80 37.07 -26.24
C GLY A 76 -3.38 35.76 -26.79
N GLN A 77 -2.76 34.61 -26.50
CA GLN A 77 -3.23 33.28 -26.92
C GLN A 77 -3.44 32.36 -25.71
N LEU A 78 -2.53 32.40 -24.75
CA LEU A 78 -2.59 31.62 -23.52
C LEU A 78 -3.15 32.48 -22.39
N TYR A 79 -4.10 31.95 -21.63
CA TYR A 79 -4.80 32.71 -20.61
C TYR A 79 -4.70 32.04 -19.25
N PHE A 80 -4.56 32.85 -18.20
CA PHE A 80 -4.60 32.45 -16.80
C PHE A 80 -5.72 33.22 -16.11
N ALA A 81 -6.60 32.51 -15.41
CA ALA A 81 -7.74 33.09 -14.70
C ALA A 81 -7.54 32.96 -13.18
N THR A 82 -7.90 33.99 -12.42
CA THR A 82 -7.86 33.94 -10.95
C THR A 82 -8.78 32.83 -10.43
N ILE A 83 -8.28 31.98 -9.52
CA ILE A 83 -9.06 30.83 -8.99
C ILE A 83 -10.12 31.30 -7.98
N GLN A 84 -9.81 32.39 -7.28
CA GLN A 84 -10.66 32.95 -6.24
C GLN A 84 -10.70 34.48 -6.36
N GLU A 85 -11.66 35.06 -5.65
CA GLU A 85 -11.74 36.51 -5.49
C GLU A 85 -10.51 37.03 -4.72
N LEU A 86 -9.98 38.17 -5.17
CA LEU A 86 -8.95 38.91 -4.48
C LEU A 86 -9.51 40.25 -4.00
N THR A 87 -9.49 40.47 -2.70
CA THR A 87 -9.80 41.77 -2.10
C THR A 87 -8.50 42.50 -1.79
N ILE A 88 -8.30 43.66 -2.41
CA ILE A 88 -7.25 44.63 -2.05
C ILE A 88 -7.86 45.60 -1.04
N PRO A 89 -7.43 45.59 0.24
CA PRO A 89 -8.01 46.46 1.27
C PRO A 89 -7.81 47.94 0.97
N ALA A 90 -8.71 48.77 1.47
CA ALA A 90 -8.54 50.23 1.46
C ALA A 90 -7.16 50.62 2.02
N GLY A 91 -6.48 51.56 1.36
CA GLY A 91 -5.12 51.98 1.73
C GLY A 91 -4.00 51.14 1.11
N GLN A 92 -4.28 50.00 0.47
CA GLN A 92 -3.30 49.21 -0.28
C GLN A 92 -3.42 49.42 -1.79
N THR A 93 -2.35 49.16 -2.53
CA THR A 93 -2.32 49.26 -4.01
C THR A 93 -2.02 47.93 -4.68
N GLN A 94 -1.70 46.86 -3.95
CA GLN A 94 -1.32 45.58 -4.51
C GLN A 94 -2.06 44.45 -3.80
N GLY A 95 -2.33 43.38 -4.55
CA GLY A 95 -2.80 42.12 -4.00
C GLY A 95 -2.37 40.95 -4.88
N ASP A 96 -2.15 39.81 -4.24
CA ASP A 96 -1.66 38.60 -4.88
C ASP A 96 -2.73 37.51 -4.83
N VAL A 97 -2.90 36.80 -5.93
CA VAL A 97 -3.88 35.73 -6.04
C VAL A 97 -3.40 34.64 -6.98
N ILE A 98 -3.72 33.40 -6.63
CA ILE A 98 -3.40 32.26 -7.49
C ILE A 98 -4.31 32.30 -8.71
N ALA A 99 -3.70 32.19 -9.88
CA ALA A 99 -4.35 31.98 -11.15
C ALA A 99 -3.99 30.61 -11.71
N GLU A 100 -4.89 30.08 -12.52
CA GLU A 100 -4.74 28.80 -13.20
C GLU A 100 -4.99 29.00 -14.71
N ALA A 101 -4.28 28.24 -15.54
CA ALA A 101 -4.48 28.26 -16.98
C ALA A 101 -5.93 27.95 -17.37
N THR A 102 -6.44 28.57 -18.43
CA THR A 102 -7.81 28.30 -18.90
C THR A 102 -7.95 26.91 -19.51
N GLU A 103 -6.87 26.38 -20.09
CA GLU A 103 -6.76 25.03 -20.64
C GLU A 103 -5.61 24.27 -19.97
N GLY A 104 -5.64 22.94 -20.05
CA GLY A 104 -4.50 22.11 -19.65
C GLY A 104 -3.37 22.15 -20.67
N GLY A 105 -2.18 21.74 -20.24
CA GLY A 105 -1.07 21.46 -21.13
C GLY A 105 0.27 22.05 -20.69
N GLU A 106 1.35 21.44 -21.18
CA GLU A 106 2.72 21.84 -20.82
C GLU A 106 3.08 23.23 -21.34
N LYS A 107 2.40 23.69 -22.41
CA LYS A 107 2.55 25.03 -23.00
C LYS A 107 2.30 26.18 -22.01
N TYR A 108 1.63 25.91 -20.88
CA TYR A 108 1.36 26.90 -19.83
C TYR A 108 2.43 26.97 -18.74
N ASN A 109 3.50 26.18 -18.83
CA ASN A 109 4.60 26.19 -17.87
C ASN A 109 5.73 27.14 -18.29
N GLY A 110 6.56 27.52 -17.33
CA GLY A 110 7.85 28.17 -17.59
C GLY A 110 7.79 29.67 -17.83
N PHE A 111 6.62 30.30 -17.76
CA PHE A 111 6.53 31.77 -17.77
C PHE A 111 7.16 32.35 -16.51
N ALA A 112 8.33 32.98 -16.66
CA ALA A 112 9.08 33.62 -15.59
C ALA A 112 8.34 34.84 -15.03
N PRO A 113 8.66 35.31 -13.80
CA PRO A 113 8.03 36.49 -13.20
C PRO A 113 8.00 37.70 -14.14
N GLY A 114 6.84 38.35 -14.24
CA GLY A 114 6.61 39.52 -15.08
C GLY A 114 6.27 39.23 -16.55
N GLN A 115 6.20 37.97 -16.98
CA GLN A 115 5.85 37.62 -18.36
C GLN A 115 4.33 37.62 -18.60
N ILE A 116 3.51 37.21 -17.63
CA ILE A 116 2.05 37.25 -17.71
C ILE A 116 1.60 38.63 -17.25
N LYS A 117 1.49 39.58 -18.18
CA LYS A 117 1.41 41.02 -17.86
C LYS A 117 0.26 41.80 -18.49
N THR A 118 -0.55 41.15 -19.32
CA THR A 118 -1.66 41.80 -20.04
C THR A 118 -2.98 41.40 -19.40
N ILE A 119 -3.77 42.38 -18.95
CA ILE A 119 -5.12 42.15 -18.42
C ILE A 119 -6.09 41.96 -19.59
N VAL A 120 -6.88 40.90 -19.53
CA VAL A 120 -7.87 40.56 -20.58
C VAL A 120 -9.26 41.03 -20.19
N ASP A 121 -9.62 40.91 -18.91
CA ASP A 121 -10.89 41.36 -18.36
C ASP A 121 -10.64 42.59 -17.46
N PRO A 122 -10.84 43.82 -17.94
CA PRO A 122 -10.53 45.02 -17.15
C PRO A 122 -11.38 45.12 -15.89
N VAL A 123 -10.73 45.32 -14.75
CA VAL A 123 -11.37 45.57 -13.45
C VAL A 123 -11.17 47.04 -13.07
N PRO A 124 -12.20 47.76 -12.59
CA PRO A 124 -12.07 49.14 -12.17
C PRO A 124 -10.88 49.37 -11.22
N TYR A 125 -10.16 50.47 -11.44
CA TYR A 125 -8.99 50.90 -10.64
C TYR A 125 -7.75 50.01 -10.74
N VAL A 126 -7.79 48.85 -11.39
CA VAL A 126 -6.63 47.99 -11.63
C VAL A 126 -5.83 48.53 -12.83
N ALA A 127 -4.55 48.86 -12.61
CA ALA A 127 -3.65 49.39 -13.63
C ALA A 127 -2.85 48.30 -14.34
N SER A 128 -2.39 47.28 -13.62
CA SER A 128 -1.55 46.23 -14.18
C SER A 128 -1.68 44.91 -13.43
N VAL A 129 -1.26 43.85 -14.13
CA VAL A 129 -1.08 42.50 -13.58
C VAL A 129 0.32 42.02 -13.93
N ALA A 130 0.94 41.21 -13.08
CA ALA A 130 2.17 40.51 -13.37
C ALA A 130 2.23 39.21 -12.56
N ASN A 131 2.70 38.11 -13.13
CA ASN A 131 3.06 36.96 -12.31
C ASN A 131 4.32 37.24 -11.47
N ILE A 132 4.35 36.74 -10.24
CA ILE A 132 5.47 36.93 -9.31
C ILE A 132 6.35 35.69 -9.14
N ASP A 133 5.87 34.54 -9.59
CA ASP A 133 6.54 33.25 -9.63
C ASP A 133 6.46 32.64 -11.04
N THR A 134 7.22 31.56 -11.26
CA THR A 134 7.21 30.84 -12.53
C THR A 134 5.99 29.91 -12.60
N SER A 135 5.24 30.00 -13.69
CA SER A 135 4.11 29.08 -13.93
C SER A 135 4.56 27.61 -14.01
N SER A 136 3.83 26.72 -13.36
CA SER A 136 4.17 25.28 -13.31
C SER A 136 2.94 24.41 -13.05
N GLY A 137 3.10 23.09 -13.22
CA GLY A 137 2.05 22.09 -12.93
C GLY A 137 1.10 21.78 -14.09
N GLY A 138 1.29 22.42 -15.25
CA GLY A 138 0.60 22.04 -16.47
C GLY A 138 1.18 20.76 -17.06
N SER A 139 0.33 19.86 -17.55
CA SER A 139 0.76 18.66 -18.26
C SER A 139 -0.21 18.37 -19.39
N ASP A 140 0.27 17.73 -20.45
CA ASP A 140 -0.62 17.24 -21.50
C ASP A 140 -1.37 15.99 -21.03
N THR A 141 -2.34 15.55 -21.82
CA THR A 141 -3.02 14.27 -21.59
C THR A 141 -2.00 13.13 -21.66
N GLU A 142 -2.12 12.17 -20.76
CA GLU A 142 -1.23 11.00 -20.66
C GLU A 142 -1.14 10.26 -21.99
N ASP A 143 0.08 9.95 -22.44
CA ASP A 143 0.31 9.21 -23.68
C ASP A 143 -0.03 7.72 -23.55
N ASP A 144 -0.19 7.06 -24.70
CA ASP A 144 -0.59 5.64 -24.75
C ASP A 144 0.42 4.70 -24.09
N ASP A 145 1.72 5.00 -24.11
CA ASP A 145 2.74 4.12 -23.58
C ASP A 145 2.71 4.13 -22.05
N HIS A 146 2.70 5.32 -21.44
CA HIS A 146 2.55 5.47 -20.00
C HIS A 146 1.19 4.96 -19.50
N TYR A 147 0.11 5.29 -20.21
CA TYR A 147 -1.22 4.85 -19.81
C TYR A 147 -1.34 3.32 -19.82
N ARG A 148 -0.82 2.67 -20.87
CA ARG A 148 -0.78 1.21 -20.97
C ARG A 148 0.01 0.57 -19.84
N ASP A 149 1.13 1.15 -19.45
CA ASP A 149 1.91 0.66 -18.32
C ASP A 149 1.17 0.82 -16.99
N ARG A 150 0.39 1.88 -16.82
CA ARG A 150 -0.47 2.05 -15.64
C ARG A 150 -1.62 1.05 -15.62
N ILE A 151 -2.25 0.77 -16.76
CA ILE A 151 -3.29 -0.28 -16.88
C ILE A 151 -2.71 -1.66 -16.54
N ARG A 152 -1.49 -1.98 -17.00
CA ARG A 152 -0.81 -3.25 -16.65
C ARG A 152 -0.60 -3.42 -15.15
N GLN A 153 -0.37 -2.32 -14.44
CA GLN A 153 -0.12 -2.30 -13.00
C GLN A 153 -1.40 -2.22 -12.17
N ALA A 154 -2.52 -1.80 -12.75
CA ALA A 154 -3.78 -1.61 -12.06
C ALA A 154 -4.28 -2.84 -11.24
N PRO A 155 -4.09 -4.10 -11.70
CA PRO A 155 -4.43 -5.28 -10.89
C PRO A 155 -3.81 -5.30 -9.49
N GLU A 156 -2.63 -4.69 -9.30
CA GLU A 156 -1.95 -4.60 -8.01
C GLU A 156 -2.69 -3.70 -6.98
N SER A 157 -3.70 -2.94 -7.40
CA SER A 157 -4.48 -2.03 -6.53
C SER A 157 -5.77 -2.64 -5.98
N TYR A 158 -6.19 -3.81 -6.46
CA TYR A 158 -7.50 -4.38 -6.15
C TYR A 158 -7.52 -5.16 -4.82
N SER A 159 -7.77 -4.42 -3.74
CA SER A 159 -8.47 -4.98 -2.57
C SER A 159 -9.24 -3.91 -1.80
N THR A 160 -10.45 -3.58 -2.27
CA THR A 160 -11.30 -2.45 -1.80
C THR A 160 -12.32 -2.78 -0.70
N ALA A 161 -12.52 -4.05 -0.34
CA ALA A 161 -13.53 -4.48 0.65
C ALA A 161 -12.94 -4.81 2.04
N GLY A 162 -11.67 -4.51 2.28
CA GLY A 162 -10.97 -4.91 3.51
C GLY A 162 -10.99 -6.42 3.79
N PRO A 163 -10.77 -7.31 2.79
CA PRO A 163 -10.69 -8.74 3.06
C PRO A 163 -9.54 -9.02 4.05
N GLU A 164 -9.66 -10.11 4.80
CA GLU A 164 -8.66 -10.56 5.78
C GLU A 164 -7.22 -10.46 5.22
N GLY A 165 -7.00 -10.94 4.00
CA GLY A 165 -5.69 -10.90 3.34
C GLY A 165 -5.09 -9.50 3.14
N ALA A 166 -5.92 -8.47 2.98
CA ALA A 166 -5.46 -7.08 2.83
C ALA A 166 -4.91 -6.53 4.14
N TYR A 167 -5.62 -6.77 5.24
CA TYR A 167 -5.17 -6.39 6.58
C TYR A 167 -3.89 -7.13 6.98
N ILE A 168 -3.80 -8.43 6.64
CA ILE A 168 -2.57 -9.22 6.82
C ILE A 168 -1.42 -8.59 6.04
N TYR A 169 -1.62 -8.28 4.76
CA TYR A 169 -0.60 -7.65 3.91
C TYR A 169 -0.13 -6.32 4.52
N TRP A 170 -1.05 -5.39 4.78
CA TRP A 170 -0.72 -4.07 5.31
C TRP A 170 -0.05 -4.13 6.69
N ALA A 171 -0.50 -5.02 7.57
CA ALA A 171 0.16 -5.21 8.86
C ALA A 171 1.60 -5.72 8.70
N LYS A 172 1.86 -6.65 7.77
CA LYS A 172 3.22 -7.13 7.47
C LYS A 172 4.13 -6.06 6.85
N THR A 173 3.59 -5.03 6.19
CA THR A 173 4.39 -3.90 5.70
C THR A 173 4.91 -2.97 6.81
N ALA A 174 4.37 -3.06 8.03
CA ALA A 174 4.73 -2.17 9.13
C ALA A 174 6.12 -2.42 9.73
N ASP A 175 6.56 -3.68 9.74
CA ASP A 175 7.86 -4.09 10.26
C ASP A 175 8.27 -5.44 9.67
N ALA A 176 9.52 -5.56 9.24
CA ALA A 176 10.05 -6.78 8.62
C ALA A 176 10.12 -7.98 9.58
N ASN A 177 10.05 -7.75 10.90
CA ASN A 177 10.04 -8.82 11.90
C ASN A 177 8.67 -9.49 12.05
N ILE A 178 7.59 -8.96 11.47
CA ILE A 178 6.25 -9.56 11.55
C ILE A 178 6.17 -10.76 10.60
N ILE A 179 6.10 -11.97 11.16
CA ILE A 179 6.06 -13.22 10.37
C ILE A 179 4.64 -13.73 10.12
N ASP A 180 3.72 -13.42 11.04
CA ASP A 180 2.35 -13.90 11.01
C ASP A 180 1.40 -12.83 11.53
N VAL A 181 0.17 -12.83 11.01
CA VAL A 181 -0.86 -11.87 11.40
C VAL A 181 -2.20 -12.59 11.38
N SER A 182 -2.94 -12.47 12.47
CA SER A 182 -4.32 -12.91 12.56
C SER A 182 -5.25 -11.72 12.39
N VAL A 183 -6.30 -11.88 11.59
CA VAL A 183 -7.33 -10.87 11.39
C VAL A 183 -8.68 -11.51 11.66
N SER A 184 -9.51 -10.86 12.47
CA SER A 184 -10.84 -11.35 12.84
C SER A 184 -11.81 -10.19 13.00
N SER A 185 -13.12 -10.49 13.01
CA SER A 185 -14.15 -9.50 13.28
C SER A 185 -14.93 -9.89 14.55
N PRO A 186 -14.55 -9.37 15.74
CA PRO A 186 -15.19 -9.74 16.99
C PRO A 186 -16.62 -9.19 17.12
N SER A 187 -16.95 -8.14 16.38
CA SER A 187 -18.28 -7.55 16.30
C SER A 187 -18.45 -6.81 14.97
N ALA A 188 -19.69 -6.58 14.55
CA ALA A 188 -20.00 -5.88 13.31
C ALA A 188 -19.23 -4.55 13.18
N GLY A 189 -18.57 -4.35 12.04
CA GLY A 189 -17.76 -3.16 11.76
C GLY A 189 -16.47 -3.05 12.57
N THR A 190 -16.05 -4.07 13.33
CA THR A 190 -14.77 -4.09 14.03
C THR A 190 -13.83 -5.09 13.39
N VAL A 191 -12.60 -4.66 13.10
CA VAL A 191 -11.53 -5.49 12.55
C VAL A 191 -10.42 -5.57 13.58
N LYS A 192 -10.17 -6.75 14.15
CA LYS A 192 -9.08 -6.99 15.09
C LYS A 192 -7.89 -7.58 14.34
N VAL A 193 -6.74 -6.90 14.39
CA VAL A 193 -5.48 -7.30 13.77
C VAL A 193 -4.46 -7.63 14.85
N VAL A 194 -3.89 -8.82 14.81
CA VAL A 194 -2.95 -9.32 15.82
C VAL A 194 -1.67 -9.79 15.13
N PRO A 195 -0.57 -9.00 15.17
CA PRO A 195 0.70 -9.39 14.58
C PRO A 195 1.54 -10.26 15.54
N LEU A 196 2.35 -11.15 14.98
CA LEU A 196 3.34 -11.97 15.69
C LEU A 196 4.71 -11.79 15.04
N LEU A 197 5.75 -11.65 15.88
CA LEU A 197 7.11 -11.46 15.39
C LEU A 197 7.84 -12.78 15.18
N LYS A 198 8.97 -12.68 14.47
CA LYS A 198 9.93 -13.76 14.28
C LYS A 198 10.26 -14.44 15.61
N ASP A 199 10.49 -15.75 15.53
CA ASP A 199 10.80 -16.62 16.68
C ASP A 199 9.69 -16.66 17.75
N GLY A 200 8.49 -16.21 17.40
CA GLY A 200 7.33 -16.17 18.28
C GLY A 200 7.36 -15.02 19.29
N GLU A 201 8.15 -13.98 19.03
CA GLU A 201 8.23 -12.81 19.92
C GLU A 201 6.95 -11.96 19.91
N ILE A 202 6.64 -11.38 21.07
CA ILE A 202 5.45 -10.54 21.22
C ILE A 202 5.82 -9.11 20.78
N PRO A 203 5.07 -8.48 19.85
CA PRO A 203 5.34 -7.12 19.43
C PRO A 203 5.34 -6.13 20.59
N SER A 204 6.30 -5.20 20.58
CA SER A 204 6.31 -4.06 21.50
C SER A 204 5.25 -3.03 21.09
N GLN A 205 4.89 -2.12 22.00
CA GLN A 205 3.93 -1.07 21.71
C GLN A 205 4.32 -0.23 20.49
N ALA A 206 5.61 0.08 20.33
CA ALA A 206 6.11 0.84 19.18
C ALA A 206 5.82 0.14 17.83
N ILE A 207 5.82 -1.20 17.79
CA ILE A 207 5.48 -1.96 16.58
C ILE A 207 3.95 -1.96 16.37
N LEU A 208 3.17 -2.15 17.44
CA LEU A 208 1.71 -2.09 17.38
C LEU A 208 1.22 -0.73 16.86
N ASP A 209 1.86 0.37 17.28
CA ASP A 209 1.53 1.72 16.83
C ASP A 209 1.79 1.91 15.33
N LYS A 210 2.92 1.39 14.82
CA LYS A 210 3.23 1.40 13.38
C LYS A 210 2.17 0.62 12.58
N VAL A 211 1.84 -0.59 13.04
CA VAL A 211 0.80 -1.42 12.40
C VAL A 211 -0.51 -0.65 12.38
N THR A 212 -0.92 -0.10 13.52
CA THR A 212 -2.15 0.70 13.67
C THR A 212 -2.21 1.85 12.69
N ALA A 213 -1.14 2.64 12.57
CA ALA A 213 -1.08 3.78 11.66
C ALA A 213 -1.31 3.38 10.19
N ILE A 214 -0.75 2.23 9.77
CA ILE A 214 -0.88 1.73 8.40
C ILE A 214 -2.28 1.18 8.15
N VAL A 215 -2.73 0.23 8.97
CA VAL A 215 -4.00 -0.47 8.73
C VAL A 215 -5.22 0.42 8.97
N SER A 216 -5.06 1.53 9.69
CA SER A 216 -6.14 2.48 9.97
C SER A 216 -6.20 3.65 8.99
N SER A 217 -5.27 3.73 8.04
CA SER A 217 -5.17 4.84 7.09
C SER A 217 -6.38 4.93 6.15
N LYS A 218 -6.81 6.15 5.83
CA LYS A 218 -8.06 6.43 5.08
C LYS A 218 -8.07 5.89 3.64
N ASP A 219 -6.89 5.69 3.07
CA ASP A 219 -6.66 5.12 1.75
C ASP A 219 -6.59 3.58 1.76
N LYS A 220 -6.63 2.94 2.93
CA LYS A 220 -6.45 1.48 3.10
C LYS A 220 -7.65 0.80 3.76
N ARG A 221 -8.23 1.39 4.80
CA ARG A 221 -9.37 0.79 5.50
C ARG A 221 -10.70 1.16 4.83
N PRO A 222 -11.67 0.23 4.75
CA PRO A 222 -13.06 0.57 4.48
C PRO A 222 -13.59 1.58 5.48
N LEU A 223 -14.53 2.42 5.03
CA LEU A 223 -15.10 3.52 5.84
C LEU A 223 -15.77 3.02 7.13
N THR A 224 -16.38 1.83 7.09
CA THR A 224 -17.13 1.22 8.20
C THR A 224 -16.25 0.54 9.23
N ASP A 225 -14.96 0.34 8.94
CA ASP A 225 -14.11 -0.52 9.75
C ASP A 225 -13.49 0.27 10.91
N ASN A 226 -13.82 -0.17 12.12
CA ASN A 226 -13.17 0.17 13.36
C ASN A 226 -12.00 -0.79 13.59
N VAL A 227 -10.82 -0.41 13.10
CA VAL A 227 -9.63 -1.27 13.15
C VAL A 227 -8.98 -1.18 14.53
N GLN A 228 -8.73 -2.33 15.14
CA GLN A 228 -8.11 -2.50 16.45
C GLN A 228 -6.89 -3.38 16.31
N VAL A 229 -5.73 -2.89 16.74
CA VAL A 229 -4.49 -3.67 16.74
C VAL A 229 -4.14 -4.04 18.18
N ALA A 230 -3.84 -5.31 18.42
CA ALA A 230 -3.51 -5.81 19.75
C ALA A 230 -2.35 -6.82 19.71
N ALA A 231 -1.63 -6.96 20.82
CA ALA A 231 -0.66 -8.03 21.00
C ALA A 231 -1.36 -9.40 21.10
N PRO A 232 -0.71 -10.49 20.66
CA PRO A 232 -1.24 -11.83 20.84
C PRO A 232 -1.23 -12.23 22.31
N THR A 233 -2.22 -13.04 22.69
CA THR A 233 -2.29 -13.58 24.06
C THR A 233 -1.45 -14.85 24.15
N THR A 234 -0.56 -14.94 25.14
CA THR A 234 0.28 -16.12 25.34
C THR A 234 -0.48 -17.23 26.05
N VAL A 235 -0.47 -18.43 25.48
CA VAL A 235 -0.91 -19.67 26.15
C VAL A 235 0.33 -20.47 26.51
N SER A 236 0.58 -20.68 27.81
CA SER A 236 1.73 -21.45 28.25
C SER A 236 1.44 -22.95 28.27
N TYR A 237 2.41 -23.77 27.90
CA TYR A 237 2.35 -25.22 28.03
C TYR A 237 3.70 -25.79 28.47
N ASP A 238 3.68 -26.89 29.22
CA ASP A 238 4.89 -27.58 29.64
C ASP A 238 5.22 -28.75 28.70
N ILE A 239 6.50 -29.08 28.58
CA ILE A 239 6.98 -30.28 27.89
C ILE A 239 7.48 -31.25 28.96
N THR A 240 6.84 -32.41 29.08
CA THR A 240 7.26 -33.48 30.00
C THR A 240 7.17 -34.81 29.31
N LEU A 241 8.30 -35.48 29.14
CA LEU A 241 8.37 -36.75 28.42
C LEU A 241 9.54 -37.63 28.87
N THR A 242 9.42 -38.92 28.58
CA THR A 242 10.52 -39.89 28.67
C THR A 242 10.75 -40.52 27.29
N TYR A 243 11.99 -40.66 26.87
CA TYR A 243 12.32 -41.33 25.59
C TYR A 243 13.40 -42.39 25.75
N TYR A 244 13.42 -43.32 24.82
CA TYR A 244 14.32 -44.47 24.77
C TYR A 244 14.93 -44.59 23.37
N ILE A 245 16.13 -45.17 23.30
CA ILE A 245 16.85 -45.43 22.04
C ILE A 245 16.92 -46.94 21.83
N ALA A 246 16.84 -47.39 20.57
CA ALA A 246 16.92 -48.81 20.25
C ALA A 246 18.33 -49.35 20.57
N LEU A 247 18.41 -50.53 21.21
CA LEU A 247 19.68 -51.16 21.58
C LEU A 247 20.65 -51.34 20.41
N GLU A 248 20.13 -51.61 19.21
CA GLU A 248 20.92 -51.75 17.99
C GLU A 248 21.66 -50.47 17.57
N ARG A 249 21.22 -49.30 18.06
CA ARG A 249 21.81 -47.97 17.79
C ARG A 249 22.66 -47.44 18.97
N GLN A 250 23.08 -48.31 19.89
CA GLN A 250 23.86 -47.91 21.09
C GLN A 250 25.12 -47.07 20.77
N THR A 251 25.76 -47.28 19.63
CA THR A 251 26.97 -46.54 19.22
C THR A 251 26.67 -45.08 18.83
N GLU A 252 25.40 -44.78 18.52
CA GLU A 252 24.91 -43.46 18.14
C GLU A 252 24.26 -42.73 19.33
N GLU A 253 24.20 -43.32 20.52
CA GLU A 253 23.43 -42.83 21.66
C GLU A 253 23.67 -41.34 21.93
N THR A 254 24.93 -40.93 22.14
CA THR A 254 25.30 -39.52 22.40
C THR A 254 24.86 -38.58 21.28
N ILE A 255 24.94 -39.03 20.02
CA ILE A 255 24.55 -38.23 18.86
C ILE A 255 23.04 -38.04 18.83
N ILE A 256 22.26 -39.11 19.05
CA ILE A 256 20.80 -39.07 19.09
C ILE A 256 20.32 -38.21 20.26
N ARG A 257 20.91 -38.37 21.45
CA ARG A 257 20.59 -37.55 22.62
C ARG A 257 20.83 -36.07 22.35
N ASN A 258 21.94 -35.72 21.71
CA ASN A 258 22.22 -34.33 21.30
C ASN A 258 21.22 -33.84 20.24
N ALA A 259 20.86 -34.67 19.26
CA ALA A 259 19.87 -34.33 18.25
C ALA A 259 18.45 -34.11 18.83
N ILE A 260 18.15 -34.67 20.00
CA ILE A 260 16.89 -34.47 20.71
C ILE A 260 16.97 -33.26 21.66
N GLU A 261 17.89 -33.30 22.63
CA GLU A 261 17.96 -32.38 23.77
C GLU A 261 18.89 -31.17 23.55
N GLY A 262 19.83 -31.27 22.62
CA GLY A 262 20.84 -30.26 22.37
C GLY A 262 20.27 -28.98 21.74
N THR A 263 21.10 -27.94 21.70
CA THR A 263 20.74 -26.66 21.08
C THR A 263 20.36 -26.87 19.61
N GLY A 264 19.13 -26.46 19.25
CA GLY A 264 18.59 -26.67 17.91
C GLY A 264 18.15 -28.10 17.61
N GLY A 265 18.13 -28.98 18.62
CA GLY A 265 17.59 -30.34 18.55
C GLY A 265 16.06 -30.36 18.47
N ALA A 266 15.48 -31.55 18.49
CA ALA A 266 14.04 -31.77 18.31
C ALA A 266 13.18 -30.92 19.27
N ILE A 267 13.61 -30.74 20.52
CA ILE A 267 12.85 -29.94 21.51
C ILE A 267 12.88 -28.45 21.16
N ASP A 268 14.05 -27.90 20.82
CA ASP A 268 14.18 -26.50 20.40
C ASP A 268 13.42 -26.21 19.11
N GLN A 269 13.51 -27.13 18.14
CA GLN A 269 12.74 -27.06 16.90
C GLN A 269 11.23 -27.07 17.17
N TYR A 270 10.76 -27.92 18.07
CA TYR A 270 9.36 -27.95 18.46
C TYR A 270 8.91 -26.63 19.10
N LYS A 271 9.68 -26.08 20.05
CA LYS A 271 9.38 -24.80 20.71
C LYS A 271 9.25 -23.67 19.69
N LEU A 272 10.25 -23.54 18.80
CA LEU A 272 10.27 -22.51 17.75
C LEU A 272 9.12 -22.69 16.75
N TRP A 273 8.88 -23.93 16.31
CA TRP A 273 7.76 -24.25 15.44
C TRP A 273 6.43 -23.87 16.10
N GLN A 274 6.18 -24.34 17.33
CA GLN A 274 4.91 -24.13 18.03
C GLN A 274 4.64 -22.64 18.27
N ALA A 275 5.68 -21.85 18.61
CA ALA A 275 5.56 -20.42 18.84
C ALA A 275 5.54 -19.58 17.54
N GLY A 276 5.87 -20.16 16.39
CA GLY A 276 6.04 -19.44 15.12
C GLY A 276 4.76 -19.15 14.34
N LYS A 277 3.57 -19.43 14.89
CA LYS A 277 2.28 -19.15 14.22
C LYS A 277 1.14 -18.96 15.22
N LEU A 278 0.29 -17.98 14.97
CA LEU A 278 -0.92 -17.72 15.74
C LEU A 278 -1.97 -18.82 15.54
N GLY A 279 -2.77 -19.11 16.58
CA GLY A 279 -3.84 -20.11 16.50
C GLY A 279 -3.37 -21.55 16.27
N ARG A 280 -2.06 -21.81 16.33
CA ARG A 280 -1.55 -23.18 16.15
C ARG A 280 -1.87 -23.99 17.40
N ALA A 281 -2.76 -24.97 17.25
CA ALA A 281 -3.03 -25.95 18.29
C ALA A 281 -1.71 -26.56 18.81
N ILE A 282 -1.62 -26.72 20.12
CA ILE A 282 -0.50 -27.39 20.76
C ILE A 282 -0.62 -28.86 20.38
N ASN A 283 0.32 -29.36 19.57
CA ASN A 283 0.24 -30.72 19.03
C ASN A 283 1.45 -31.57 19.45
N PRO A 284 1.28 -32.57 20.33
CA PRO A 284 2.37 -33.46 20.74
C PRO A 284 2.85 -34.42 19.65
N ASP A 285 2.05 -34.68 18.61
CA ASP A 285 2.44 -35.61 17.55
C ASP A 285 3.57 -35.04 16.69
N TYR A 286 3.62 -33.71 16.52
CA TYR A 286 4.72 -33.07 15.83
C TYR A 286 6.02 -33.13 16.65
N LEU A 287 5.93 -32.95 17.98
CA LEU A 287 7.06 -33.17 18.88
C LEU A 287 7.57 -34.62 18.77
N ARG A 288 6.66 -35.59 18.82
CA ARG A 288 6.95 -37.01 18.65
C ARG A 288 7.65 -37.28 17.31
N GLN A 289 7.13 -36.72 16.21
CA GLN A 289 7.71 -36.86 14.88
C GLN A 289 9.16 -36.33 14.84
N LEU A 290 9.42 -35.13 15.37
CA LEU A 290 10.76 -34.55 15.42
C LEU A 290 11.73 -35.45 16.22
N MET A 291 11.27 -35.99 17.35
CA MET A 291 12.07 -36.88 18.18
C MET A 291 12.35 -38.24 17.51
N LEU A 292 11.36 -38.83 16.83
CA LEU A 292 11.56 -40.06 16.06
C LEU A 292 12.56 -39.83 14.91
N ASN A 293 12.45 -38.72 14.20
CA ASN A 293 13.39 -38.33 13.15
C ASN A 293 14.81 -38.11 13.70
N ALA A 294 14.93 -37.60 14.93
CA ALA A 294 16.22 -37.45 15.63
C ALA A 294 16.81 -38.79 16.11
N GLY A 295 16.03 -39.88 16.09
CA GLY A 295 16.48 -41.23 16.38
C GLY A 295 15.93 -41.87 17.65
N ALA A 296 14.96 -41.23 18.32
CA ALA A 296 14.24 -41.89 19.41
C ALA A 296 13.49 -43.12 18.89
N PHE A 297 13.44 -44.18 19.69
CA PHE A 297 12.74 -45.42 19.36
C PHE A 297 11.35 -45.49 20.00
N ARG A 298 11.27 -45.17 21.29
CA ARG A 298 10.02 -45.06 22.04
C ARG A 298 9.97 -43.75 22.78
N ILE A 299 8.81 -43.12 22.81
CA ILE A 299 8.59 -41.82 23.46
C ILE A 299 7.27 -41.87 24.22
N ASP A 300 7.33 -41.62 25.52
CA ASP A 300 6.16 -41.49 26.38
C ASP A 300 6.01 -40.00 26.73
N ILE A 301 5.10 -39.31 26.02
CA ILE A 301 4.84 -37.87 26.19
C ILE A 301 3.71 -37.71 27.20
N THR A 302 4.00 -37.11 28.36
CA THR A 302 3.01 -36.75 29.38
C THR A 302 2.39 -35.38 29.10
N SER A 303 3.20 -34.44 28.61
CA SER A 303 2.80 -33.10 28.20
C SER A 303 3.71 -32.62 27.05
N PRO A 304 3.20 -31.87 26.05
CA PRO A 304 1.84 -31.35 25.96
C PRO A 304 0.80 -32.39 25.54
N VAL A 305 -0.48 -32.10 25.78
CA VAL A 305 -1.62 -32.79 25.17
C VAL A 305 -2.21 -31.92 24.06
N TYR A 306 -2.90 -32.54 23.09
CA TYR A 306 -3.53 -31.79 22.02
C TYR A 306 -4.48 -30.74 22.60
N THR A 307 -4.21 -29.46 22.32
CA THR A 307 -4.99 -28.34 22.85
C THR A 307 -5.18 -27.30 21.76
N GLU A 308 -6.43 -27.06 21.36
CA GLU A 308 -6.75 -25.96 20.46
C GLU A 308 -6.58 -24.62 21.18
N ILE A 309 -6.12 -23.61 20.45
CA ILE A 309 -5.98 -22.24 20.94
C ILE A 309 -6.62 -21.29 19.92
N ASN A 310 -7.01 -20.10 20.36
CA ASN A 310 -7.68 -19.13 19.51
C ASN A 310 -6.72 -18.50 18.48
N LEU A 311 -7.30 -17.99 17.38
CA LEU A 311 -6.54 -17.37 16.28
C LEU A 311 -5.72 -16.14 16.72
N ASP A 312 -6.01 -15.52 17.86
CA ASP A 312 -5.27 -14.39 18.43
C ASP A 312 -4.30 -14.79 19.55
N GLN A 313 -4.10 -16.10 19.75
CA GLN A 313 -3.21 -16.67 20.75
C GLN A 313 -1.95 -17.27 20.12
N VAL A 314 -0.85 -17.23 20.88
CA VAL A 314 0.39 -17.93 20.57
C VAL A 314 0.77 -18.85 21.72
N ALA A 315 1.12 -20.09 21.41
CA ALA A 315 1.56 -21.04 22.43
C ALA A 315 3.06 -20.90 22.70
N LYS A 316 3.45 -20.73 23.96
CA LYS A 316 4.86 -20.67 24.38
C LYS A 316 5.17 -21.77 25.40
N ALA A 317 6.29 -22.45 25.18
CA ALA A 317 6.77 -23.45 26.13
C ALA A 317 7.16 -22.78 27.46
N GLY A 318 6.66 -23.34 28.56
CA GLY A 318 7.05 -23.05 29.91
C GLY A 318 8.16 -23.99 30.36
N THR A 319 7.83 -24.88 31.30
CA THR A 319 8.78 -25.83 31.88
C THR A 319 9.07 -26.97 30.91
N VAL A 320 10.35 -27.33 30.74
CA VAL A 320 10.78 -28.46 29.92
C VAL A 320 11.47 -29.48 30.81
N THR A 321 10.89 -30.67 30.92
CA THR A 321 11.40 -31.80 31.70
C THR A 321 11.53 -33.02 30.80
N ILE A 322 12.75 -33.43 30.51
CA ILE A 322 13.05 -34.53 29.60
C ILE A 322 13.80 -35.60 30.38
N ALA A 323 13.32 -36.85 30.31
CA ALA A 323 14.00 -38.00 30.88
C ALA A 323 14.48 -38.95 29.77
N TYR A 324 15.75 -39.33 29.83
CA TYR A 324 16.28 -40.43 29.02
C TYR A 324 16.12 -41.75 29.78
N GLY A 325 15.32 -42.66 29.23
CA GLY A 325 14.97 -43.94 29.85
C GLY A 325 15.94 -45.08 29.56
N GLY A 326 16.97 -44.85 28.74
CA GLY A 326 17.98 -45.85 28.38
C GLY A 326 17.74 -46.55 27.03
N LEU A 327 18.52 -47.61 26.81
CA LEU A 327 18.45 -48.46 25.62
C LEU A 327 17.41 -49.58 25.83
N ILE A 328 16.55 -49.81 24.84
CA ILE A 328 15.55 -50.89 24.83
C ILE A 328 15.47 -51.62 23.48
#